data_AF-A0A3Q3AF55-F1
#
_entry.id   AF-A0A3Q3AF55-F1
#
_cell.length_a   1.000
_cell.length_b   1.000
_cell.length_c   1.000
_cell.angle_alpha   90.00
_cell.angle_beta   90.00
_cell.angle_gamma   90.00
#
_symmetry.space_group_name_H-M   'P 1'
#
loop_
_entity.id
_entity.type
_entity.pdbx_description
1 polymer ?
#
loop_
_entity_poly.entity_id
_entity_poly.type
_entity_poly.pdbx_seq_one_letter_code
_entity_poly.pdbx_strand_id
1 'polypeptide(L)'
;MSLNEASPASGSVLRCVQDPVLVVNVSQIMSLDFTPPEVSEDCLYLNVYTPVEVTRADKLPVMVWIHGGGLVMGAASQFDGSSLAAYENIVTVTIQYRLGILGFLR
;
A
#
# COMPACT_ATOMS: atom_id res chain seq x y z
N MET A 1 -16.01 -8.88 0.23
CA MET A 1 -15.98 -8.55 1.67
C MET A 1 -14.52 -8.31 2.01
N SER A 2 -14.09 -7.05 2.21
CA SER A 2 -12.68 -6.82 2.57
C SER A 2 -12.46 -7.40 3.97
N LEU A 3 -11.51 -8.33 4.09
CA LEU A 3 -11.05 -8.74 5.41
C LEU A 3 -10.10 -7.64 5.89
N ASN A 4 -10.67 -6.62 6.52
CA ASN A 4 -9.91 -5.67 7.32
C ASN A 4 -9.57 -6.36 8.64
N GLU A 5 -8.48 -7.12 8.69
CA GLU A 5 -7.85 -7.42 9.98
C GLU A 5 -7.36 -6.09 10.56
N ALA A 6 -8.16 -5.56 11.48
CA ALA A 6 -7.90 -4.48 12.44
C ALA A 6 -6.78 -3.47 12.07
N SER A 7 -7.12 -2.50 11.21
CA SER A 7 -6.50 -1.17 11.31
C SER A 7 -7.06 -0.49 12.58
N PRO A 8 -6.24 0.18 13.41
CA PRO A 8 -6.77 0.94 14.53
C PRO A 8 -7.74 2.02 14.01
N ALA A 9 -8.77 2.26 14.81
CA ALA A 9 -9.89 3.13 14.49
C ALA A 9 -9.47 4.47 13.84
N SER A 10 -10.12 4.83 12.73
CA SER A 10 -10.24 6.21 12.23
C SER A 10 -8.98 6.96 11.72
N GLY A 11 -7.79 6.35 11.62
CA GLY A 11 -6.57 7.05 11.18
C GLY A 11 -6.05 6.52 9.85
N SER A 12 -5.62 7.40 8.95
CA SER A 12 -4.98 7.10 7.66
C SER A 12 -3.98 5.94 7.74
N VAL A 13 -3.98 5.03 6.74
CA VAL A 13 -2.93 4.00 6.57
C VAL A 13 -1.56 4.67 6.65
N LEU A 14 -0.86 4.44 7.76
CA LEU A 14 0.41 5.08 8.07
C LEU A 14 1.46 4.61 7.07
N ARG A 15 2.14 5.57 6.45
CA ARG A 15 3.21 5.27 5.50
C ARG A 15 4.53 5.12 6.23
N CYS A 16 5.45 4.38 5.62
CA CYS A 16 6.81 4.32 6.14
C CYS A 16 7.49 5.69 6.04
N VAL A 17 8.39 5.92 6.99
CA VAL A 17 9.22 7.14 7.07
C VAL A 17 9.90 7.38 5.72
N GLN A 18 9.68 8.57 5.17
CA GLN A 18 10.18 9.06 3.89
C GLN A 18 10.35 10.59 3.96
N ASP A 19 11.16 11.17 3.07
CA ASP A 19 11.42 12.61 3.07
C ASP A 19 10.20 13.40 2.56
N PRO A 20 9.54 14.22 3.41
CA PRO A 20 8.35 14.97 3.02
C PRO A 20 8.64 16.04 1.95
N VAL A 21 9.84 16.62 1.92
CA VAL A 21 10.24 17.63 0.92
C VAL A 21 10.37 16.97 -0.43
N LEU A 22 11.00 15.79 -0.49
CA LEU A 22 11.10 15.01 -1.72
C LEU A 22 9.72 14.64 -2.26
N VAL A 23 8.83 14.15 -1.39
CA VAL A 23 7.48 13.73 -1.78
C VAL A 23 6.65 14.90 -2.32
N VAL A 24 6.68 16.06 -1.65
CA VAL A 24 5.96 17.26 -2.10
C VAL A 24 6.53 17.81 -3.40
N ASN A 25 7.86 17.87 -3.55
CA ASN A 25 8.47 18.35 -4.78
C ASN A 25 8.15 17.45 -5.96
N VAL A 26 8.22 16.13 -5.77
CA VAL A 26 7.85 15.17 -6.82
C VAL A 26 6.37 15.27 -7.16
N SER A 27 5.46 15.36 -6.17
CA SER A 27 4.03 15.48 -6.45
C SER A 27 3.71 16.77 -7.20
N GLN A 28 4.38 17.88 -6.86
CA GLN A 28 4.23 19.16 -7.57
C GLN A 28 4.75 19.09 -9.00
N ILE A 29 5.92 18.46 -9.23
CA ILE A 29 6.46 18.23 -10.59
C ILE A 29 5.50 17.39 -11.43
N MET A 30 4.81 16.43 -10.80
CA MET A 30 3.82 15.58 -11.46
C MET A 30 2.42 16.21 -11.53
N SER A 31 2.25 17.46 -11.09
CA SER A 31 0.95 18.16 -11.01
C SER A 31 -0.13 17.35 -10.27
N LEU A 32 0.26 16.62 -9.23
CA LEU A 32 -0.65 15.84 -8.38
C LEU A 32 -0.99 16.66 -7.14
N ASP A 33 -2.29 16.87 -6.90
CA ASP A 33 -2.77 17.41 -5.62
C ASP A 33 -2.67 16.31 -4.57
N PHE A 34 -1.65 16.44 -3.73
CA PHE A 34 -1.27 15.41 -2.77
C PHE A 34 -0.90 16.06 -1.45
N THR A 35 -1.75 15.86 -0.45
CA THR A 35 -1.38 16.13 0.93
C THR A 35 -0.61 14.93 1.45
N PRO A 36 0.61 15.08 2.00
CA PRO A 36 1.30 13.94 2.58
C PRO A 36 0.60 13.51 3.88
N PRO A 37 -0.08 12.35 3.97
CA PRO A 37 -0.49 11.78 5.25
C PRO A 37 0.71 11.42 6.13
N GLU A 38 0.39 11.20 7.39
CA GLU A 38 1.34 10.90 8.46
C GLU A 38 2.25 9.71 8.11
N VAL A 39 3.50 9.83 8.56
CA VAL A 39 4.52 8.80 8.44
C VAL A 39 4.82 8.21 9.81
N SER A 40 5.10 6.90 9.85
CA SER A 40 5.45 6.17 11.06
C SER A 40 6.49 5.10 10.74
N GLU A 41 7.29 4.69 11.73
CA GLU A 41 8.10 3.46 11.66
C GLU A 41 7.23 2.21 11.83
N ASP A 42 6.10 2.35 12.53
CA ASP A 42 5.04 1.36 12.55
C ASP A 42 4.19 1.49 11.28
N CYS A 43 4.73 0.94 10.19
CA CYS A 43 4.17 1.06 8.84
C CYS A 43 4.10 -0.26 8.07
N LEU A 44 4.49 -1.39 8.67
CA LEU A 44 4.60 -2.69 8.01
C LEU A 44 3.24 -3.39 7.90
N TYR A 45 2.33 -2.74 7.19
CA TYR A 45 0.98 -3.21 6.93
C TYR A 45 0.83 -3.62 5.46
N LEU A 46 -0.20 -4.42 5.18
CA LEU A 46 -0.58 -4.84 3.83
C LEU A 46 -2.09 -4.76 3.68
N ASN A 47 -2.54 -4.51 2.45
CA ASN A 47 -3.96 -4.57 2.11
C ASN A 47 -4.24 -5.85 1.33
N VAL A 48 -5.33 -6.54 1.66
CA VAL A 48 -5.79 -7.74 0.97
C VAL A 48 -7.13 -7.46 0.30
N TYR A 49 -7.18 -7.64 -1.01
CA TYR A 49 -8.39 -7.52 -1.82
C TYR A 49 -8.78 -8.90 -2.33
N THR A 50 -9.98 -9.33 -1.99
CA THR A 50 -10.54 -10.61 -2.43
C THR A 50 -11.83 -10.37 -3.23
N PRO A 51 -12.15 -11.23 -4.21
CA PRO A 51 -13.46 -11.22 -4.85
C PRO A 51 -14.60 -11.46 -3.83
N VAL A 52 -15.85 -11.18 -4.24
CA VAL A 52 -17.00 -11.24 -3.33
C VAL A 52 -17.48 -12.67 -3.09
N GLU A 53 -17.45 -13.53 -4.10
CA GLU A 53 -18.00 -14.89 -4.06
C GLU A 53 -16.93 -15.97 -3.91
N VAL A 54 -16.07 -15.84 -2.92
CA VAL A 54 -14.97 -16.79 -2.67
C VAL A 54 -15.17 -17.48 -1.33
N THR A 55 -15.04 -18.80 -1.33
CA THR A 55 -15.02 -19.62 -0.12
C THR A 55 -13.57 -19.95 0.27
N ARG A 56 -13.35 -20.37 1.52
CA ARG A 56 -12.02 -20.83 1.98
C ARG A 56 -11.51 -22.06 1.21
N ALA A 57 -12.39 -22.80 0.54
CA ALA A 57 -12.01 -23.96 -0.26
C ALA A 57 -11.44 -23.59 -1.64
N ASP A 58 -11.72 -22.38 -2.12
CA ASP A 58 -11.29 -21.93 -3.43
C ASP A 58 -9.80 -21.59 -3.42
N LYS A 59 -9.08 -22.09 -4.42
CA LYS A 59 -7.63 -21.85 -4.60
C LYS A 59 -7.43 -20.81 -5.69
N LEU A 60 -7.53 -19.54 -5.31
CA LEU A 60 -7.28 -18.42 -6.22
C LEU A 60 -5.77 -18.13 -6.32
N PRO A 61 -5.29 -17.70 -7.51
CA PRO A 61 -3.95 -17.15 -7.61
C PRO A 61 -3.83 -15.87 -6.78
N VAL A 62 -2.65 -15.66 -6.19
CA VAL A 62 -2.35 -14.48 -5.38
C VAL A 62 -1.32 -13.63 -6.13
N MET A 63 -1.68 -12.37 -6.38
CA MET A 63 -0.77 -11.37 -6.92
C MET A 63 -0.32 -10.43 -5.81
N VAL A 64 0.99 -10.38 -5.57
CA VAL A 64 1.59 -9.47 -4.60
C VAL A 64 2.17 -8.26 -5.34
N TRP A 65 1.70 -7.07 -4.97
CA TRP A 65 2.13 -5.80 -5.53
C TRP A 65 3.09 -5.08 -4.58
N ILE A 66 4.24 -4.69 -5.13
CA ILE A 66 5.28 -3.93 -4.46
C ILE A 66 5.31 -2.54 -5.10
N HIS A 67 5.00 -1.51 -4.32
CA HIS A 67 4.99 -0.15 -4.86
C HIS A 67 6.39 0.30 -5.29
N GLY A 68 6.45 1.14 -6.32
CA GLY A 68 7.68 1.78 -6.76
C GLY A 68 8.11 2.94 -5.84
N GLY A 69 8.86 3.90 -6.39
CA GLY A 69 9.34 5.07 -5.65
C GLY A 69 10.81 4.99 -5.23
N GLY A 70 11.61 4.20 -5.95
CA GLY A 70 13.07 4.23 -5.86
C GLY A 70 13.62 3.86 -4.48
N LEU A 71 12.87 3.07 -3.69
CA LEU A 71 13.21 2.67 -2.32
C LEU A 71 13.24 3.81 -1.29
N VAL A 72 12.82 5.03 -1.67
CA VAL A 72 12.89 6.22 -0.82
C VAL A 72 11.52 6.85 -0.53
N MET A 73 10.52 6.56 -1.36
CA MET A 73 9.16 7.07 -1.21
C MET A 73 8.12 6.06 -1.74
N GLY A 74 6.85 6.30 -1.46
CA GLY A 74 5.72 5.50 -1.96
C GLY A 74 4.87 4.89 -0.84
N ALA A 75 3.76 4.24 -1.23
CA ALA A 75 2.91 3.48 -0.32
C ALA A 75 2.00 2.45 -1.02
N ALA A 76 1.67 1.39 -0.29
CA ALA A 76 0.69 0.36 -0.65
C ALA A 76 -0.71 0.94 -0.87
N SER A 77 -1.06 2.02 -0.14
CA SER A 77 -2.33 2.73 -0.28
C SER A 77 -2.46 3.53 -1.59
N GLN A 78 -1.39 3.66 -2.37
CA GLN A 78 -1.45 4.26 -3.71
C GLN A 78 -2.13 3.34 -4.74
N PHE A 79 -2.30 2.05 -4.43
CA PHE A 79 -2.90 1.08 -5.33
C PHE A 79 -4.12 0.43 -4.67
N ASP A 80 -5.29 0.61 -5.27
CA ASP A 80 -6.51 -0.12 -4.93
C ASP A 80 -6.63 -1.39 -5.78
N GLY A 81 -6.44 -2.55 -5.16
CA GLY A 81 -6.54 -3.85 -5.81
C GLY A 81 -7.97 -4.37 -6.01
N SER A 82 -9.00 -3.64 -5.56
CA SER A 82 -10.39 -4.09 -5.57
C SER A 82 -10.90 -4.47 -6.98
N SER A 83 -10.63 -3.62 -7.97
CA SER A 83 -11.08 -3.83 -9.34
C SER A 83 -10.41 -5.04 -9.96
N LEU A 84 -9.09 -5.19 -9.78
CA LEU A 84 -8.36 -6.33 -10.33
C LEU A 84 -8.77 -7.65 -9.67
N ALA A 85 -8.97 -7.64 -8.35
CA ALA A 85 -9.46 -8.81 -7.62
C ALA A 85 -10.86 -9.23 -8.11
N ALA A 86 -11.73 -8.27 -8.42
CA ALA A 86 -13.08 -8.55 -8.92
C ALA A 86 -13.11 -9.04 -10.38
N TYR A 87 -12.37 -8.39 -11.29
CA TYR A 87 -12.43 -8.70 -12.72
C TYR A 87 -11.64 -9.96 -13.11
N GLU A 88 -10.48 -10.18 -12.49
CA GLU A 88 -9.61 -11.32 -12.83
C GLU A 88 -9.79 -12.52 -11.89
N ASN A 89 -10.69 -12.40 -10.91
CA ASN A 89 -10.95 -13.41 -9.90
C ASN A 89 -9.67 -13.89 -9.18
N ILE A 90 -8.86 -12.93 -8.75
CA ILE A 90 -7.58 -13.17 -8.06
C ILE A 90 -7.58 -12.52 -6.68
N VAL A 91 -6.70 -12.97 -5.79
CA VAL A 91 -6.41 -12.22 -4.55
C VAL A 91 -5.29 -11.23 -4.86
N THR A 92 -5.55 -9.94 -4.63
CA THR A 92 -4.53 -8.90 -4.76
C THR A 92 -4.05 -8.49 -3.38
N VAL A 93 -2.73 -8.48 -3.19
CA VAL A 93 -2.10 -8.05 -1.93
C VAL A 93 -1.16 -6.89 -2.22
N THR A 94 -1.37 -5.73 -1.61
CA THR A 94 -0.43 -4.60 -1.69
C THR A 94 0.34 -4.49 -0.39
N ILE A 95 1.68 -4.45 -0.44
CA ILE A 95 2.52 -4.48 0.75
C ILE A 95 3.25 -3.17 1.00
N GLN A 96 3.47 -2.84 2.27
CA GLN A 96 4.44 -1.84 2.70
C GLN A 96 5.81 -2.47 2.96
N TYR A 97 6.86 -1.71 2.71
CA TYR A 97 8.23 -2.03 3.10
C TYR A 97 8.94 -0.77 3.61
N ARG A 98 9.95 -0.94 4.46
CA ARG A 98 10.75 0.17 4.98
C ARG A 98 11.51 0.86 3.84
N LEU A 99 11.65 2.18 3.94
CA LEU A 99 12.27 3.02 2.91
C LEU A 99 13.54 3.69 3.44
N GLY A 100 14.36 4.17 2.51
CA GLY A 100 15.58 4.94 2.81
C GLY A 100 16.50 4.23 3.80
N ILE A 101 17.04 4.99 4.75
CA ILE A 101 18.01 4.49 5.74
C ILE A 101 17.44 3.36 6.62
N LEU A 102 16.14 3.38 6.91
CA LEU A 102 15.50 2.38 7.77
C LEU A 102 15.30 1.03 7.07
N GLY A 103 15.34 1.00 5.73
CA GLY A 103 15.18 -0.21 4.93
C GLY A 103 16.46 -0.71 4.25
N PHE A 104 17.42 0.18 3.97
CA PHE A 104 18.50 -0.10 3.02
C PHE A 104 19.91 0.35 3.45
N LEU A 105 20.10 0.84 4.68
CA LEU A 105 21.46 1.03 5.22
C LEU A 105 22.10 -0.33 5.53
N ARG A 106 23.39 -0.48 5.18
CA ARG A 106 24.21 -1.66 5.52
C ARG A 106 25.10 -1.41 6.72
#